data_AF-T0ETI3-F1
#
_entry.id   AF-T0ETI3-F1
#
_cell.length_a   1.000
_cell.length_b   1.000
_cell.length_c   1.000
_cell.angle_alpha   90.00
_cell.angle_beta   90.00
_cell.angle_gamma   90.00
#
_symmetry.space_group_name_H-M   'P 1'
#
loop_
_entity.id
_entity.type
_entity.pdbx_description
1 polymer ?
#
loop_
_entity_poly.entity_id
_entity_poly.type
_entity_poly.pdbx_seq_one_letter_code
_entity_poly.pdbx_strand_id
1 'polypeptide(L)'
;MSWIDIGVGSGSSGQGSGSNLLSGFINSLGNALSNASASGGIRGFPWQAGSENEQIVGYYDDPQGYYSVIKKFLAEKNYHSNERLKNAFERIINQQNRINQLNQEIADKQNAINHLNYEINHLKQETDNQDQGLNNLNQEIAGLNNEIIANESAINQDEEKLNALELETNAKKEIVESLKQLEKLKQELKRLKKQSKFTKQFTFLTDNPPNIQANQESALNRASNKNGLMNFFLTDPYAILPKGFIYEYHNPGKETYNALNAPNNMDGINNQFRTNALNQVLDNSYQKFLPGNDSYNALRDIEQVKALKFYDLVLNHNPQSDKLESALFFKQISQYAKGLRLKILTAPSSKKDLERLEKLENTINQEEERLKNKDLNALQQEIQKERENALKLKESIKAKQNHNEALKNAINQKKQAKNPIEKQKQTIERQKNEKEREIHHQESAKQEKEREKQNLNNAINAIGNERITIKELGTKDNFLGIQPQLNNNGRGRTYARAFFSNKNKTIKEYYEIETKIKNILGFYRIGQSDERLLKRFLELNSQQQHELSLLLLQ
;
A
#
# COMPACT_ATOMS: atom_id res chain seq x y z
N MET A 1 0.89 14.23 -64.58
CA MET A 1 1.05 13.76 -65.98
C MET A 1 1.17 12.24 -65.93
N SER A 2 0.03 11.54 -65.94
CA SER A 2 0.00 10.07 -65.90
C SER A 2 0.33 9.53 -67.28
N TRP A 3 1.18 8.52 -67.32
CA TRP A 3 1.09 7.56 -68.41
C TRP A 3 -0.25 6.86 -68.29
N ILE A 4 -0.95 6.84 -69.42
CA ILE A 4 -1.98 5.87 -69.77
C ILE A 4 -2.95 5.58 -68.60
N ASP A 5 -4.07 6.28 -68.61
CA ASP A 5 -5.29 5.77 -67.97
C ASP A 5 -5.76 4.52 -68.76
N ILE A 6 -5.00 3.42 -68.65
CA ILE A 6 -5.56 2.07 -68.80
C ILE A 6 -6.40 1.96 -67.55
N GLY A 7 -7.67 2.34 -67.66
CA GLY A 7 -8.58 2.50 -66.54
C GLY A 7 -8.47 1.36 -65.54
N VAL A 8 -7.82 1.65 -64.42
CA VAL A 8 -8.18 1.07 -63.13
C VAL A 8 -9.01 2.15 -62.46
N GLY A 9 -10.29 2.19 -62.82
CA GLY A 9 -11.29 2.82 -61.97
C GLY A 9 -11.10 2.27 -60.55
N SER A 10 -11.07 3.17 -59.59
CA SER A 10 -11.09 2.87 -58.16
C SER A 10 -12.33 2.03 -57.84
N GLY A 11 -12.20 0.71 -57.91
CA GLY A 11 -13.30 -0.22 -57.67
C GLY A 11 -12.80 -1.65 -57.68
N SER A 12 -12.72 -2.23 -56.48
CA SER A 12 -12.94 -3.66 -56.20
C SER A 12 -12.13 -4.68 -57.04
N SER A 13 -11.13 -5.29 -56.41
CA SER A 13 -10.68 -6.68 -56.63
C SER A 13 -11.02 -7.30 -58.00
N GLY A 14 -10.23 -6.98 -59.02
CA GLY A 14 -10.31 -7.61 -60.33
C GLY A 14 -8.92 -7.70 -60.95
N GLN A 15 -8.27 -8.86 -60.82
CA GLN A 15 -7.08 -9.20 -61.61
C GLN A 15 -7.41 -9.09 -63.12
N GLY A 16 -6.57 -8.36 -63.87
CA GLY A 16 -6.32 -8.74 -65.27
C GLY A 16 -6.76 -7.84 -66.42
N SER A 17 -6.82 -6.50 -66.30
CA SER A 17 -7.22 -5.65 -67.45
C SER A 17 -6.04 -5.06 -68.27
N GLY A 18 -4.88 -4.77 -67.68
CA GLY A 18 -3.77 -4.12 -68.40
C GLY A 18 -2.88 -5.06 -69.24
N SER A 19 -2.65 -6.28 -68.75
CA SER A 19 -1.75 -7.26 -69.40
C SER A 19 -2.32 -7.85 -70.69
N ASN A 20 -3.65 -7.93 -70.81
CA ASN A 20 -4.34 -8.51 -71.98
C ASN A 20 -4.34 -7.58 -73.20
N LEU A 21 -4.24 -6.26 -72.99
CA LEU A 21 -4.19 -5.29 -74.09
C LEU A 21 -2.82 -5.31 -74.76
N LEU A 22 -1.75 -5.16 -73.97
CA LEU A 22 -0.39 -5.13 -74.47
C LEU A 22 0.07 -6.49 -75.01
N SER A 23 -0.36 -7.61 -74.40
CA SER A 23 -0.09 -8.95 -74.94
C SER A 23 -0.71 -9.16 -76.33
N GLY A 24 -1.94 -8.67 -76.54
CA GLY A 24 -2.59 -8.67 -77.86
C GLY A 24 -1.82 -7.87 -78.90
N PHE A 25 -1.19 -6.76 -78.50
CA PHE A 25 -0.37 -5.94 -79.39
C PHE A 25 0.95 -6.62 -79.74
N ILE A 26 1.61 -7.23 -78.75
CA ILE A 26 2.84 -8.02 -78.94
C ILE A 26 2.58 -9.21 -79.88
N ASN A 27 1.45 -9.89 -79.74
CA ASN A 27 1.05 -10.99 -80.64
C ASN A 27 0.82 -10.48 -82.07
N SER A 28 0.19 -9.32 -82.22
CA SER A 28 -0.04 -8.64 -83.49
C SER A 28 1.29 -8.21 -84.16
N LEU A 29 2.26 -7.71 -83.38
CA LEU A 29 3.63 -7.46 -83.85
C LEU A 29 4.33 -8.77 -84.25
N GLY A 30 4.21 -9.83 -83.46
CA GLY A 30 4.74 -11.15 -83.79
C GLY A 30 4.22 -11.70 -85.12
N ASN A 31 2.92 -11.50 -85.41
CA ASN A 31 2.33 -11.86 -86.69
C ASN A 31 2.88 -11.00 -87.84
N ALA A 32 3.09 -9.70 -87.63
CA ALA A 32 3.71 -8.83 -88.64
C ALA A 32 5.13 -9.27 -88.99
N LEU A 33 5.91 -9.69 -87.99
CA LEU A 33 7.27 -10.20 -88.13
C LEU A 33 7.29 -11.55 -88.87
N SER A 34 6.30 -12.40 -88.60
CA SER A 34 6.13 -13.69 -89.27
C SER A 34 5.65 -13.53 -90.73
N ASN A 35 4.89 -12.49 -91.03
CA ASN A 35 4.45 -12.19 -92.39
C ASN A 35 5.55 -11.57 -93.27
N ALA A 36 6.59 -10.96 -92.67
CA ALA A 36 7.75 -10.46 -93.40
C ALA A 36 8.57 -11.59 -94.06
N SER A 37 8.47 -12.83 -93.56
CA SER A 37 9.21 -14.00 -94.06
C SER A 37 8.40 -14.89 -95.01
N ALA A 38 7.10 -14.64 -95.22
CA ALA A 38 6.25 -15.44 -96.11
C ALA A 38 6.36 -14.96 -97.58
N SER A 39 6.75 -15.88 -98.47
CA SER A 39 7.14 -15.57 -99.85
C SER A 39 5.97 -15.49 -100.85
N GLY A 40 5.85 -14.36 -101.54
CA GLY A 40 4.93 -14.13 -102.65
C GLY A 40 5.22 -12.81 -103.34
N GLY A 41 6.30 -12.77 -104.13
CA GLY A 41 6.74 -11.56 -104.85
C GLY A 41 6.88 -11.82 -106.34
N ILE A 42 6.60 -10.79 -107.15
CA ILE A 42 6.89 -10.81 -108.58
C ILE A 42 8.40 -10.69 -108.75
N ARG A 43 9.01 -11.65 -109.46
CA ARG A 43 10.46 -11.68 -109.71
C ARG A 43 10.89 -10.37 -110.40
N GLY A 44 11.81 -9.64 -109.78
CA GLY A 44 12.32 -8.36 -110.31
C GLY A 44 11.69 -7.10 -109.72
N PHE A 45 10.75 -7.21 -108.77
CA PHE A 45 10.22 -6.07 -108.00
C PHE A 45 10.31 -6.35 -106.47
N PRO A 46 10.47 -5.33 -105.63
CA PRO A 46 10.63 -3.93 -106.00
C PRO A 46 12.06 -3.61 -106.45
N TRP A 47 12.23 -2.54 -107.21
CA TRP A 47 13.56 -1.95 -107.45
C TRP A 47 13.48 -0.43 -107.35
N GLN A 48 14.59 0.18 -106.94
CA GLN A 48 14.67 1.59 -106.62
C GLN A 48 14.63 2.44 -107.90
N ALA A 49 13.58 3.24 -108.06
CA ALA A 49 13.39 4.12 -109.23
C ALA A 49 14.16 5.45 -109.10
N GLY A 50 14.40 5.88 -107.86
CA GLY A 50 15.05 7.14 -107.52
C GLY A 50 15.67 7.08 -106.14
N SER A 51 14.94 7.55 -105.12
CA SER A 51 15.35 7.42 -103.71
C SER A 51 14.90 6.11 -103.07
N GLU A 52 15.37 5.79 -101.86
CA GLU A 52 14.88 4.63 -101.09
C GLU A 52 13.35 4.70 -100.83
N ASN A 53 12.77 5.89 -100.91
CA ASN A 53 11.34 6.15 -100.76
C ASN A 53 10.57 6.04 -102.08
N GLU A 54 11.22 5.67 -103.18
CA GLU A 54 10.61 5.57 -104.50
C GLU A 54 10.96 4.24 -105.16
N GLN A 55 10.00 3.34 -105.21
CA GLN A 55 10.20 1.99 -105.73
C GLN A 55 9.28 1.73 -106.92
N ILE A 56 9.80 1.08 -107.95
CA ILE A 56 8.93 0.38 -108.89
C ILE A 56 8.53 -0.94 -108.26
N VAL A 57 7.23 -1.17 -108.12
CA VAL A 57 6.66 -2.29 -107.35
C VAL A 57 5.92 -3.31 -108.21
N GLY A 58 5.79 -3.07 -109.52
CA GLY A 58 5.13 -3.97 -110.44
C GLY A 58 4.58 -3.21 -111.65
N TYR A 59 3.56 -3.76 -112.29
CA TYR A 59 2.88 -3.13 -113.42
C TYR A 59 1.56 -2.49 -112.99
N TYR A 60 1.27 -1.27 -113.45
CA TYR A 60 0.13 -0.48 -112.99
C TYR A 60 -1.25 -1.09 -113.32
N ASP A 61 -1.30 -1.95 -114.32
CA ASP A 61 -2.47 -2.75 -114.72
C ASP A 61 -2.67 -4.02 -113.86
N ASP A 62 -1.77 -4.33 -112.93
CA ASP A 62 -1.86 -5.46 -111.98
C ASP A 62 -1.82 -4.99 -110.51
N PRO A 63 -2.95 -4.47 -109.98
CA PRO A 63 -3.06 -4.03 -108.59
C PRO A 63 -2.73 -5.08 -107.56
N GLN A 64 -3.22 -6.30 -107.75
CA GLN A 64 -2.98 -7.39 -106.80
C GLN A 64 -1.49 -7.71 -106.70
N GLY A 65 -0.81 -7.73 -107.85
CA GLY A 65 0.63 -7.96 -107.95
C GLY A 65 1.46 -6.89 -107.24
N TYR A 66 1.27 -5.61 -107.58
CA TYR A 66 2.11 -4.56 -106.98
C TYR A 66 1.80 -4.30 -105.51
N TYR A 67 0.56 -4.50 -105.04
CA TYR A 67 0.24 -4.37 -103.61
C TYR A 67 0.91 -5.46 -102.77
N SER A 68 1.04 -6.68 -103.29
CA SER A 68 1.81 -7.75 -102.62
C SER A 68 3.28 -7.35 -102.44
N VAL A 69 3.88 -6.77 -103.48
CA VAL A 69 5.27 -6.29 -103.44
C VAL A 69 5.46 -5.13 -102.46
N ILE A 70 4.54 -4.16 -102.44
CA ILE A 70 4.54 -3.05 -101.47
C ILE A 70 4.49 -3.58 -100.03
N LYS A 71 3.59 -4.53 -99.73
CA LYS A 71 3.46 -5.10 -98.39
C LYS A 71 4.73 -5.78 -97.94
N LYS A 72 5.32 -6.60 -98.82
CA LYS A 72 6.59 -7.27 -98.54
C LYS A 72 7.70 -6.24 -98.27
N PHE A 73 7.81 -5.23 -99.11
CA PHE A 73 8.80 -4.15 -98.93
C PHE A 73 8.63 -3.44 -97.58
N LEU A 74 7.40 -3.06 -97.21
CA LEU A 74 7.12 -2.41 -95.92
C LEU A 74 7.41 -3.35 -94.74
N ALA A 75 7.05 -4.63 -94.84
CA ALA A 75 7.32 -5.62 -93.80
C ALA A 75 8.82 -5.81 -93.57
N GLU A 76 9.61 -5.91 -94.64
CA GLU A 76 11.08 -5.98 -94.57
C GLU A 76 11.69 -4.70 -94.00
N LYS A 77 11.28 -3.52 -94.52
CA LYS A 77 11.83 -2.23 -94.07
C LYS A 77 11.46 -1.88 -92.63
N ASN A 78 10.31 -2.34 -92.16
CA ASN A 78 9.85 -2.09 -90.79
C ASN A 78 10.18 -3.21 -89.80
N TYR A 79 10.83 -4.31 -90.24
CA TYR A 79 11.11 -5.47 -89.41
C TYR A 79 11.80 -5.09 -88.09
N HIS A 80 12.92 -4.36 -88.15
CA HIS A 80 13.66 -3.94 -86.96
C HIS A 80 12.89 -2.94 -86.09
N SER A 81 12.10 -2.05 -86.69
CA SER A 81 11.26 -1.10 -85.95
C SER A 81 10.12 -1.81 -85.21
N ASN A 82 9.52 -2.83 -85.83
CA ASN A 82 8.48 -3.65 -85.21
C ASN A 82 9.05 -4.55 -84.10
N GLU A 83 10.24 -5.13 -84.28
CA GLU A 83 10.96 -5.85 -83.20
C GLU A 83 11.25 -4.91 -82.02
N ARG A 84 11.71 -3.68 -82.28
CA ARG A 84 11.95 -2.68 -81.23
C ARG A 84 10.67 -2.32 -80.48
N LEU A 85 9.55 -2.09 -81.19
CA LEU A 85 8.25 -1.86 -80.58
C LEU A 85 7.86 -3.06 -79.69
N LYS A 86 7.96 -4.28 -80.22
CA LYS A 86 7.61 -5.50 -79.50
C LYS A 86 8.39 -5.63 -78.18
N ASN A 87 9.71 -5.50 -78.26
CA ASN A 87 10.59 -5.56 -77.09
C ASN A 87 10.31 -4.44 -76.08
N ALA A 88 9.98 -3.22 -76.55
CA ALA A 88 9.62 -2.12 -75.67
C ALA A 88 8.32 -2.40 -74.89
N PHE A 89 7.28 -2.93 -75.55
CA PHE A 89 6.03 -3.29 -74.87
C PHE A 89 6.20 -4.47 -73.91
N GLU A 90 7.00 -5.48 -74.25
CA GLU A 90 7.34 -6.56 -73.31
C GLU A 90 8.01 -6.02 -72.04
N ARG A 91 8.96 -5.09 -72.19
CA ARG A 91 9.60 -4.40 -71.05
C ARG A 91 8.61 -3.59 -70.24
N ILE A 92 7.72 -2.83 -70.88
CA ILE A 92 6.67 -2.05 -70.19
C ILE A 92 5.74 -2.97 -69.40
N ILE A 93 5.29 -4.11 -69.98
CA ILE A 93 4.45 -5.08 -69.26
C ILE A 93 5.17 -5.61 -68.03
N ASN A 94 6.43 -6.02 -68.17
CA ASN A 94 7.21 -6.56 -67.06
C ASN A 94 7.37 -5.54 -65.93
N GLN A 95 7.65 -4.28 -66.27
CA GLN A 95 7.72 -3.18 -65.30
C GLN A 95 6.36 -2.90 -64.65
N GLN A 96 5.26 -2.94 -65.41
CA GLN A 96 3.91 -2.75 -64.87
C GLN A 96 3.50 -3.88 -63.91
N ASN A 97 3.84 -5.13 -64.25
CA ASN A 97 3.61 -6.28 -63.37
C ASN A 97 4.39 -6.12 -62.06
N ARG A 98 5.65 -5.67 -62.12
CA ARG A 98 6.44 -5.36 -60.93
C ARG A 98 5.83 -4.21 -60.12
N ILE A 99 5.35 -3.15 -60.76
CA ILE A 99 4.65 -2.05 -60.08
C ILE A 99 3.40 -2.55 -59.35
N ASN A 100 2.63 -3.46 -59.96
CA ASN A 100 1.46 -4.04 -59.32
C ASN A 100 1.83 -4.87 -58.07
N GLN A 101 2.90 -5.66 -58.14
CA GLN A 101 3.45 -6.37 -56.98
C GLN A 101 3.90 -5.38 -55.89
N LEU A 102 4.64 -4.33 -56.27
CA LEU A 102 5.08 -3.29 -55.34
C LEU A 102 3.89 -2.58 -54.66
N ASN A 103 2.78 -2.36 -55.36
CA ASN A 103 1.58 -1.79 -54.75
C ASN A 103 1.01 -2.70 -53.65
N GLN A 104 1.01 -4.02 -53.86
CA GLN A 104 0.60 -5.00 -52.85
C GLN A 104 1.59 -5.00 -51.67
N GLU A 105 2.89 -5.08 -51.95
CA GLU A 105 3.94 -5.02 -50.93
C GLU A 105 3.83 -3.73 -50.07
N ILE A 106 3.59 -2.57 -50.70
CA ILE A 106 3.39 -1.29 -50.00
C ILE A 106 2.12 -1.30 -49.15
N ALA A 107 1.02 -1.86 -49.65
CA ALA A 107 -0.24 -1.97 -48.91
C ALA A 107 -0.08 -2.90 -47.69
N ASP A 108 0.60 -4.03 -47.84
CA ASP A 108 0.89 -4.96 -46.75
C ASP A 108 1.75 -4.30 -45.66
N LYS A 109 2.77 -3.53 -46.06
CA LYS A 109 3.57 -2.73 -45.13
C LYS A 109 2.74 -1.67 -44.41
N GLN A 110 1.84 -0.99 -45.12
CA GLN A 110 0.93 -0.03 -44.49
C GLN A 110 -0.02 -0.70 -43.49
N ASN A 111 -0.53 -1.90 -43.81
CA ASN A 111 -1.38 -2.66 -42.89
C ASN A 111 -0.61 -3.10 -41.64
N ALA A 112 0.64 -3.55 -41.79
CA ALA A 112 1.51 -3.85 -40.65
C ALA A 112 1.76 -2.62 -39.76
N ILE A 113 2.05 -1.46 -40.36
CA ILE A 113 2.19 -0.18 -39.62
C ILE A 113 0.89 0.17 -38.87
N ASN A 114 -0.26 0.04 -39.53
CA ASN A 114 -1.55 0.30 -38.90
C ASN A 114 -1.80 -0.63 -37.71
N HIS A 115 -1.49 -1.92 -37.84
CA HIS A 115 -1.59 -2.89 -36.75
C HIS A 115 -0.71 -2.51 -35.56
N LEU A 116 0.57 -2.19 -35.79
CA LEU A 116 1.48 -1.74 -34.74
C LEU A 116 0.97 -0.46 -34.04
N ASN A 117 0.40 0.48 -34.80
CA ASN A 117 -0.22 1.68 -34.23
C ASN A 117 -1.43 1.34 -33.34
N TYR A 118 -2.26 0.36 -33.71
CA TYR A 118 -3.35 -0.11 -32.84
C TYR A 118 -2.80 -0.74 -31.55
N GLU A 119 -1.75 -1.55 -31.63
CA GLU A 119 -1.13 -2.13 -30.45
C GLU A 119 -0.52 -1.07 -29.52
N ILE A 120 0.17 -0.05 -30.07
CA ILE A 120 0.68 1.08 -29.28
C ILE A 120 -0.47 1.83 -28.58
N ASN A 121 -1.59 2.05 -29.28
CA ASN A 121 -2.76 2.68 -28.68
C ASN A 121 -3.35 1.84 -27.53
N HIS A 122 -3.40 0.52 -27.68
CA HIS A 122 -3.81 -0.38 -26.59
C HIS A 122 -2.84 -0.29 -25.40
N LEU A 123 -1.53 -0.34 -25.63
CA LEU A 123 -0.53 -0.19 -24.57
C LEU A 123 -0.61 1.17 -23.87
N LYS A 124 -0.95 2.23 -24.59
CA LYS A 124 -1.21 3.55 -24.02
C LYS A 124 -2.42 3.54 -23.07
N GLN A 125 -3.53 2.92 -23.48
CA GLN A 125 -4.71 2.75 -22.62
C GLN A 125 -4.38 1.90 -21.37
N GLU A 126 -3.58 0.85 -21.53
CA GLU A 126 -3.13 0.04 -20.40
C GLU A 126 -2.28 0.88 -19.42
N THR A 127 -1.40 1.73 -19.94
CA THR A 127 -0.62 2.69 -19.13
C THR A 127 -1.52 3.64 -18.35
N ASP A 128 -2.54 4.21 -19.00
CA ASP A 128 -3.50 5.11 -18.36
C ASP A 128 -4.26 4.40 -17.23
N ASN A 129 -4.64 3.13 -17.43
CA ASN A 129 -5.27 2.31 -16.38
C ASN A 129 -4.34 2.07 -15.19
N GLN A 130 -3.05 1.80 -15.43
CA GLN A 130 -2.06 1.66 -14.35
C GLN A 130 -1.90 2.97 -13.58
N ASP A 131 -1.88 4.11 -14.27
CA ASP A 131 -1.77 5.43 -13.63
C ASP A 131 -3.01 5.78 -12.80
N GLN A 132 -4.20 5.39 -13.24
CA GLN A 132 -5.41 5.47 -12.41
C GLN A 132 -5.31 4.58 -11.16
N GLY A 133 -4.81 3.36 -11.30
CA GLY A 133 -4.57 2.46 -10.16
C GLY A 133 -3.61 3.07 -9.12
N LEU A 134 -2.51 3.68 -9.57
CA LEU A 134 -1.57 4.38 -8.70
C LEU A 134 -2.20 5.60 -8.02
N ASN A 135 -2.98 6.39 -8.75
CA ASN A 135 -3.67 7.55 -8.21
C ASN A 135 -4.69 7.16 -7.13
N ASN A 136 -5.44 6.09 -7.34
CA ASN A 136 -6.37 5.56 -6.33
C ASN A 136 -5.63 5.14 -5.07
N LEU A 137 -4.53 4.38 -5.20
CA LEU A 137 -3.69 4.00 -4.05
C LEU A 137 -3.10 5.22 -3.34
N ASN A 138 -2.69 6.25 -4.07
CA ASN A 138 -2.19 7.52 -3.50
C ASN A 138 -3.28 8.23 -2.69
N GLN A 139 -4.50 8.31 -3.21
CA GLN A 139 -5.64 8.94 -2.54
C GLN A 139 -6.04 8.17 -1.27
N GLU A 140 -6.10 6.84 -1.34
CA GLU A 140 -6.37 6.00 -0.16
C GLU A 140 -5.31 6.17 0.93
N ILE A 141 -4.03 6.21 0.56
CA ILE A 141 -2.94 6.49 1.52
C ILE A 141 -3.09 7.88 2.14
N ALA A 142 -3.46 8.89 1.35
CA ALA A 142 -3.71 10.24 1.86
C ALA A 142 -4.89 10.27 2.85
N GLY A 143 -5.98 9.56 2.54
CA GLY A 143 -7.12 9.40 3.43
C GLY A 143 -6.74 8.76 4.77
N LEU A 144 -5.99 7.65 4.73
CA LEU A 144 -5.51 6.97 5.93
C LEU A 144 -4.56 7.85 6.76
N ASN A 145 -3.69 8.63 6.11
CA ASN A 145 -2.82 9.59 6.82
C ASN A 145 -3.63 10.68 7.52
N ASN A 146 -4.68 11.21 6.88
CA ASN A 146 -5.55 12.20 7.50
C ASN A 146 -6.30 11.64 8.72
N GLU A 147 -6.72 10.37 8.65
CA GLU A 147 -7.34 9.69 9.78
C GLU A 147 -6.37 9.50 10.96
N ILE A 148 -5.12 9.13 10.68
CA ILE A 148 -4.06 9.05 11.70
C ILE A 148 -3.86 10.42 12.37
N ILE A 149 -3.76 11.50 11.59
CA ILE A 149 -3.59 12.86 12.11
C ILE A 149 -4.76 13.26 13.02
N ALA A 150 -6.00 12.96 12.60
CA ALA A 150 -7.19 13.24 13.40
C ALA A 150 -7.17 12.46 14.73
N ASN A 151 -6.78 11.18 14.69
CA ASN A 151 -6.66 10.36 15.89
C ASN A 151 -5.52 10.82 16.81
N GLU A 152 -4.36 11.20 16.26
CA GLU A 152 -3.25 11.77 17.04
C GLU A 152 -3.68 13.04 17.76
N SER A 153 -4.41 13.94 17.09
CA SER A 153 -4.99 15.13 17.75
C SER A 153 -5.99 14.75 18.85
N ALA A 154 -6.84 13.74 18.64
CA ALA A 154 -7.81 13.30 19.63
C ALA A 154 -7.15 12.58 20.82
N ILE A 155 -6.05 11.86 20.60
CA ILE A 155 -5.24 11.25 21.65
C ILE A 155 -4.61 12.35 22.51
N ASN A 156 -3.99 13.36 21.90
CA ASN A 156 -3.38 14.47 22.65
C ASN A 156 -4.40 15.18 23.56
N GLN A 157 -5.61 15.43 23.04
CA GLN A 157 -6.70 16.03 23.85
C GLN A 157 -7.14 15.13 25.01
N ASP A 158 -7.20 13.81 24.81
CA ASP A 158 -7.56 12.87 25.86
C ASP A 158 -6.44 12.71 26.89
N GLU A 159 -5.17 12.76 26.47
CA GLU A 159 -4.00 12.77 27.36
C GLU A 159 -3.96 14.04 28.23
N GLU A 160 -4.27 15.21 27.67
CA GLU A 160 -4.41 16.46 28.45
C GLU A 160 -5.51 16.36 29.51
N LYS A 161 -6.69 15.83 29.16
CA LYS A 161 -7.79 15.59 30.11
C LYS A 161 -7.40 14.58 31.18
N LEU A 162 -6.68 13.52 30.81
CA LEU A 162 -6.20 12.51 31.74
C LEU A 162 -5.24 13.12 32.76
N ASN A 163 -4.29 13.92 32.30
CA ASN A 163 -3.33 14.62 33.17
C ASN A 163 -4.06 15.56 34.14
N ALA A 164 -5.06 16.32 33.65
CA ALA A 164 -5.87 17.20 34.50
C ALA A 164 -6.64 16.41 35.57
N LEU A 165 -7.28 15.29 35.20
CA LEU A 165 -7.99 14.40 36.11
C LEU A 165 -7.06 13.80 37.18
N GLU A 166 -5.86 13.35 36.78
CA GLU A 166 -4.88 12.79 37.72
C GLU A 166 -4.39 13.85 38.73
N LEU A 167 -4.22 15.10 38.28
CA LEU A 167 -3.80 16.22 39.13
C LEU A 167 -4.89 16.58 40.15
N GLU A 168 -6.15 16.66 39.72
CA GLU A 168 -7.31 16.89 40.61
C GLU A 168 -7.47 15.74 41.61
N THR A 169 -7.37 14.49 41.15
CA THR A 169 -7.48 13.30 42.00
C THR A 169 -6.39 13.30 43.08
N ASN A 170 -5.16 13.67 42.73
CA ASN A 170 -4.06 13.74 43.69
C ASN A 170 -4.28 14.83 44.74
N ALA A 171 -4.75 16.02 44.35
CA ALA A 171 -5.14 17.06 45.29
C ALA A 171 -6.26 16.61 46.25
N LYS A 172 -7.27 15.88 45.75
CA LYS A 172 -8.34 15.29 46.59
C LYS A 172 -7.81 14.23 47.56
N LYS A 173 -6.83 13.41 47.17
CA LYS A 173 -6.19 12.44 48.06
C LYS A 173 -5.44 13.09 49.23
N GLU A 174 -4.70 14.17 48.97
CA GLU A 174 -4.01 14.93 50.02
C GLU A 174 -5.00 15.50 51.05
N ILE A 175 -6.17 15.96 50.59
CA ILE A 175 -7.27 16.39 51.46
C ILE A 175 -7.79 15.23 52.30
N VAL A 176 -7.99 14.04 51.72
CA VAL A 176 -8.44 12.84 52.45
C VAL A 176 -7.42 12.41 53.50
N GLU A 177 -6.12 12.44 53.20
CA GLU A 177 -5.08 12.16 54.19
C GLU A 177 -5.07 13.19 55.32
N SER A 178 -5.22 14.47 55.01
CA SER A 178 -5.33 15.54 55.99
C SER A 178 -6.56 15.35 56.91
N LEU A 179 -7.71 14.97 56.35
CA LEU A 179 -8.93 14.64 57.13
C LEU A 179 -8.71 13.44 58.06
N LYS A 180 -8.05 12.37 57.60
CA LYS A 180 -7.71 11.20 58.44
C LYS A 180 -6.74 11.57 59.57
N GLN A 181 -5.76 12.42 59.30
CA GLN A 181 -4.84 12.93 60.32
C GLN A 181 -5.58 13.77 61.35
N LEU A 182 -6.47 14.68 60.91
CA LEU A 182 -7.33 15.47 61.79
C LEU A 182 -8.18 14.58 62.71
N GLU A 183 -8.75 13.50 62.19
CA GLU A 183 -9.55 12.57 63.00
C GLU A 183 -8.71 11.81 64.04
N LYS A 184 -7.47 11.43 63.70
CA LYS A 184 -6.52 10.88 64.68
C LYS A 184 -6.18 11.90 65.77
N LEU A 185 -5.88 13.15 65.41
CA LEU A 185 -5.58 14.23 66.35
C LEU A 185 -6.76 14.51 67.30
N LYS A 186 -8.01 14.49 66.79
CA LYS A 186 -9.22 14.58 67.61
C LYS A 186 -9.36 13.44 68.61
N GLN A 187 -9.08 12.20 68.18
CA GLN A 187 -9.11 11.04 69.09
C GLN A 187 -8.02 11.13 70.16
N GLU A 188 -6.83 11.60 69.81
CA GLU A 188 -5.73 11.85 70.73
C GLU A 188 -6.08 12.94 71.75
N LEU A 189 -6.63 14.07 71.30
CA LEU A 189 -7.16 15.12 72.19
C LEU A 189 -8.24 14.56 73.13
N LYS A 190 -9.14 13.69 72.66
CA LYS A 190 -10.16 13.05 73.49
C LYS A 190 -9.55 12.12 74.55
N ARG A 191 -8.50 11.38 74.21
CA ARG A 191 -7.75 10.52 75.15
C ARG A 191 -7.04 11.36 76.21
N LEU A 192 -6.32 12.42 75.80
CA LEU A 192 -5.61 13.33 76.70
C LEU A 192 -6.58 14.11 77.60
N LYS A 193 -7.72 14.60 77.08
CA LYS A 193 -8.77 15.23 77.89
C LYS A 193 -9.37 14.26 78.91
N LYS A 194 -9.59 12.99 78.56
CA LYS A 194 -10.04 11.94 79.51
C LYS A 194 -9.01 11.66 80.60
N GLN A 195 -7.72 11.66 80.27
CA GLN A 195 -6.64 11.56 81.26
C GLN A 195 -6.60 12.80 82.19
N SER A 196 -6.88 14.00 81.69
CA SER A 196 -6.91 15.23 82.51
C SER A 196 -8.16 15.38 83.40
N LYS A 197 -9.28 14.69 83.08
CA LYS A 197 -10.57 14.76 83.82
C LYS A 197 -10.59 13.98 85.16
N PHE A 198 -9.44 13.56 85.68
CA PHE A 198 -9.32 13.06 87.07
C PHE A 198 -9.37 14.18 88.13
N THR A 199 -10.00 15.31 87.84
CA THR A 199 -10.42 16.32 88.81
C THR A 199 -11.87 16.06 89.26
N LYS A 200 -12.13 14.90 89.88
CA LYS A 200 -13.26 14.79 90.82
C LYS A 200 -12.76 15.22 92.19
N GLN A 201 -13.24 16.37 92.65
CA GLN A 201 -13.11 16.86 94.02
C GLN A 201 -13.47 15.72 94.99
N PHE A 202 -12.51 15.30 95.81
CA PHE A 202 -12.79 14.60 97.07
C PHE A 202 -12.62 15.61 98.19
N THR A 203 -13.75 16.03 98.76
CA THR A 203 -13.82 16.75 100.02
C THR A 203 -13.21 15.86 101.10
N PHE A 204 -12.09 16.28 101.68
CA PHE A 204 -11.46 15.56 102.78
C PHE A 204 -12.27 15.75 104.07
N LEU A 205 -12.58 14.62 104.72
CA LEU A 205 -12.96 14.55 106.14
C LEU A 205 -11.69 14.67 106.98
N THR A 206 -11.45 15.84 107.60
CA THR A 206 -10.64 16.06 108.81
C THR A 206 -11.17 17.38 109.43
N ASP A 207 -11.72 17.47 110.64
CA ASP A 207 -11.02 17.37 111.93
C ASP A 207 -12.01 17.18 113.12
N ASN A 208 -11.52 16.50 114.18
CA ASN A 208 -12.15 16.13 115.48
C ASN A 208 -12.72 17.31 116.33
N PRO A 209 -13.61 17.13 117.35
CA PRO A 209 -13.31 16.42 118.63
C PRO A 209 -14.53 15.69 119.29
N PRO A 210 -14.44 15.14 120.54
CA PRO A 210 -15.02 13.84 120.87
C PRO A 210 -16.44 13.88 121.48
N ASN A 211 -17.06 12.70 121.44
CA ASN A 211 -18.10 12.19 122.33
C ASN A 211 -19.56 12.61 122.05
N ILE A 212 -20.37 11.63 121.66
CA ILE A 212 -21.58 11.13 122.34
C ILE A 212 -22.49 10.48 121.28
N GLN A 213 -22.68 9.16 121.41
CA GLN A 213 -23.83 8.35 120.98
C GLN A 213 -24.54 8.71 119.65
N ALA A 214 -24.33 7.92 118.61
CA ALA A 214 -25.41 7.51 117.71
C ALA A 214 -25.05 6.21 116.96
N ASN A 215 -26.01 5.30 116.95
CA ASN A 215 -25.94 3.91 116.52
C ASN A 215 -25.77 3.72 115.01
N GLN A 216 -25.11 2.59 114.68
CA GLN A 216 -25.50 1.57 113.68
C GLN A 216 -25.98 2.04 112.29
N GLU A 217 -25.25 1.63 111.23
CA GLU A 217 -25.64 0.49 110.38
C GLU A 217 -24.74 0.38 109.13
N SER A 218 -24.07 -0.76 109.02
CA SER A 218 -23.95 -1.56 107.78
C SER A 218 -23.42 -0.85 106.50
N ALA A 219 -22.09 -0.82 106.34
CA ALA A 219 -21.42 -0.70 105.04
C ALA A 219 -21.17 -2.08 104.40
N LEU A 220 -22.20 -2.94 104.38
CA LEU A 220 -22.09 -4.31 103.88
C LEU A 220 -23.37 -4.74 103.14
N ASN A 221 -23.90 -3.89 102.26
CA ASN A 221 -24.94 -4.25 101.30
C ASN A 221 -25.04 -3.21 100.17
N ARG A 222 -24.20 -3.36 99.13
CA ARG A 222 -24.46 -3.00 97.71
C ARG A 222 -23.13 -3.01 96.92
N ALA A 223 -22.62 -4.21 96.68
CA ALA A 223 -21.65 -4.46 95.62
C ALA A 223 -22.03 -5.76 94.90
N SER A 224 -23.22 -5.80 94.32
CA SER A 224 -23.66 -6.87 93.43
C SER A 224 -23.29 -6.48 91.99
N ASN A 225 -22.11 -6.88 91.51
CA ASN A 225 -21.88 -7.39 90.16
C ASN A 225 -20.40 -7.76 89.92
N LYS A 226 -20.13 -9.05 90.20
CA LYS A 226 -19.29 -10.01 89.45
C LYS A 226 -18.05 -9.48 88.71
N ASN A 227 -16.88 -9.64 89.36
CA ASN A 227 -15.61 -9.89 88.66
C ASN A 227 -15.09 -11.27 89.11
N GLY A 228 -15.15 -12.24 88.21
CA GLY A 228 -14.84 -13.67 88.44
C GLY A 228 -13.37 -14.01 88.73
N LEU A 229 -12.51 -13.01 88.99
CA LEU A 229 -11.10 -13.22 89.35
C LEU A 229 -10.83 -13.09 90.86
N MET A 230 -11.78 -12.57 91.66
CA MET A 230 -11.60 -12.41 93.11
C MET A 230 -12.08 -13.63 93.93
N ASN A 231 -12.90 -14.51 93.34
CA ASN A 231 -13.38 -15.74 94.01
C ASN A 231 -12.39 -16.91 93.95
N PHE A 232 -11.22 -16.73 93.32
CA PHE A 232 -10.19 -17.76 93.25
C PHE A 232 -9.25 -17.75 94.47
N PHE A 233 -9.22 -16.66 95.25
CA PHE A 233 -8.30 -16.48 96.38
C PHE A 233 -8.91 -16.68 97.78
N LEU A 234 -10.22 -16.88 97.89
CA LEU A 234 -10.91 -16.85 99.19
C LEU A 234 -11.72 -18.11 99.54
N THR A 235 -11.64 -19.20 98.77
CA THR A 235 -12.37 -20.45 99.09
C THR A 235 -11.53 -21.72 99.17
N ASP A 236 -10.20 -21.67 99.00
CA ASP A 236 -9.35 -22.83 99.35
C ASP A 236 -7.87 -22.42 99.55
N PRO A 237 -7.34 -22.38 100.79
CA PRO A 237 -5.95 -21.99 101.05
C PRO A 237 -4.92 -23.04 100.60
N TYR A 238 -5.31 -24.14 99.95
CA TYR A 238 -4.41 -25.22 99.50
C TYR A 238 -4.20 -25.33 97.99
N ALA A 239 -4.73 -24.42 97.17
CA ALA A 239 -4.56 -24.46 95.71
C ALA A 239 -3.28 -23.79 95.18
N ILE A 240 -2.32 -23.42 96.05
CA ILE A 240 -1.04 -22.81 95.66
C ILE A 240 0.11 -23.81 95.84
N LEU A 241 0.03 -24.98 95.20
CA LEU A 241 1.20 -25.77 94.79
C LEU A 241 0.81 -26.57 93.54
N PRO A 242 1.69 -26.68 92.52
CA PRO A 242 1.46 -27.58 91.39
C PRO A 242 1.35 -29.02 91.90
N LYS A 243 0.47 -29.83 91.30
CA LYS A 243 0.43 -31.29 91.54
C LYS A 243 1.85 -31.86 91.46
N GLY A 244 2.43 -32.17 92.61
CA GLY A 244 3.81 -32.63 92.73
C GLY A 244 3.92 -34.14 92.54
N PHE A 245 4.98 -34.55 91.86
CA PHE A 245 5.34 -35.94 91.51
C PHE A 245 5.25 -36.96 92.67
N ILE A 246 5.36 -36.50 93.92
CA ILE A 246 5.29 -37.35 95.14
C ILE A 246 3.86 -37.81 95.44
N TYR A 247 2.84 -37.00 95.09
CA TYR A 247 1.43 -37.37 95.24
C TYR A 247 1.00 -38.44 94.23
N GLU A 248 1.64 -38.45 93.06
CA GLU A 248 1.43 -39.43 91.99
C GLU A 248 2.17 -40.76 92.25
N TYR A 249 3.30 -40.71 92.97
CA TYR A 249 4.07 -41.90 93.36
C TYR A 249 3.40 -42.75 94.47
N HIS A 250 2.78 -42.12 95.47
CA HIS A 250 2.18 -42.84 96.61
C HIS A 250 0.67 -43.14 96.47
N ASN A 251 0.00 -42.58 95.45
CA ASN A 251 -1.37 -42.87 95.01
C ASN A 251 -2.35 -43.35 96.12
N PRO A 252 -2.56 -42.54 97.18
CA PRO A 252 -3.34 -42.95 98.34
C PRO A 252 -4.84 -42.96 98.00
N GLY A 253 -5.42 -44.16 97.92
CA GLY A 253 -6.85 -44.33 97.55
C GLY A 253 -7.20 -45.64 96.84
N LYS A 254 -6.23 -46.50 96.48
CA LYS A 254 -6.52 -47.87 96.03
C LYS A 254 -6.68 -48.82 97.22
N GLU A 255 -7.58 -49.79 97.10
CA GLU A 255 -7.93 -50.79 98.13
C GLU A 255 -6.75 -51.64 98.65
N THR A 256 -5.57 -51.55 98.02
CA THR A 256 -4.34 -52.26 98.44
C THR A 256 -3.31 -51.37 99.16
N TYR A 257 -3.69 -50.16 99.59
CA TYR A 257 -2.78 -49.22 100.28
C TYR A 257 -2.52 -49.60 101.75
N ASN A 258 -1.24 -49.77 102.14
CA ASN A 258 -0.82 -50.15 103.49
C ASN A 258 -0.56 -48.91 104.38
N ALA A 259 -1.42 -48.72 105.38
CA ALA A 259 -1.44 -47.54 106.27
C ALA A 259 -0.26 -47.42 107.25
N LEU A 260 0.68 -48.36 107.29
CA LEU A 260 1.91 -48.26 108.10
C LEU A 260 3.08 -47.59 107.36
N ASN A 261 2.91 -47.22 106.09
CA ASN A 261 3.86 -46.43 105.29
C ASN A 261 3.23 -45.10 104.84
N ALA A 262 2.83 -44.28 105.82
CA ALA A 262 2.34 -42.92 105.57
C ALA A 262 3.49 -41.98 105.09
N PRO A 263 3.19 -40.94 104.29
CA PRO A 263 4.21 -40.13 103.63
C PRO A 263 5.15 -39.44 104.63
N ASN A 264 6.46 -39.71 104.52
CA ASN A 264 7.48 -39.06 105.34
C ASN A 264 8.08 -37.87 104.59
N ASN A 265 7.86 -36.67 105.13
CA ASN A 265 8.27 -35.40 104.53
C ASN A 265 9.81 -35.18 104.55
N MET A 266 10.58 -36.10 105.14
CA MET A 266 12.03 -36.06 105.26
C MET A 266 12.78 -36.81 104.14
N ASP A 267 12.11 -37.59 103.30
CA ASP A 267 12.78 -38.38 102.23
C ASP A 267 13.36 -37.49 101.11
N GLY A 268 12.89 -36.24 100.98
CA GLY A 268 13.45 -35.26 100.05
C GLY A 268 14.80 -34.66 100.48
N ILE A 269 15.23 -34.86 101.73
CA ILE A 269 16.46 -34.27 102.29
C ILE A 269 17.64 -35.27 102.28
N ASN A 270 17.38 -36.57 102.08
CA ASN A 270 18.39 -37.65 102.13
C ASN A 270 18.98 -38.08 100.76
N ASN A 271 19.19 -37.16 99.83
CA ASN A 271 20.11 -37.32 98.68
C ASN A 271 19.92 -38.55 97.76
N GLN A 272 18.71 -39.13 97.68
CA GLN A 272 18.38 -40.26 96.79
C GLN A 272 17.66 -39.89 95.48
N PHE A 273 17.39 -38.60 95.23
CA PHE A 273 16.92 -38.11 93.93
C PHE A 273 17.95 -37.17 93.32
N ARG A 274 18.82 -37.71 92.45
CA ARG A 274 19.72 -36.91 91.63
C ARG A 274 18.88 -36.19 90.57
N THR A 275 18.84 -34.86 90.67
CA THR A 275 18.16 -33.88 89.79
C THR A 275 16.64 -33.76 89.95
N ASN A 276 16.20 -32.81 90.79
CA ASN A 276 14.81 -32.34 90.84
C ASN A 276 14.79 -30.80 91.03
N ALA A 277 13.81 -30.17 90.39
CA ALA A 277 13.66 -28.76 90.05
C ALA A 277 13.71 -27.76 91.22
N LEU A 278 13.69 -28.22 92.47
CA LEU A 278 13.91 -27.35 93.64
C LEU A 278 15.37 -26.88 93.75
N ASN A 279 16.37 -27.71 93.35
CA ASN A 279 17.77 -27.29 93.33
C ASN A 279 18.09 -26.28 92.22
N GLN A 280 17.35 -26.28 91.10
CA GLN A 280 17.53 -25.26 90.05
C GLN A 280 16.92 -23.90 90.40
N VAL A 281 15.94 -23.87 91.31
CA VAL A 281 15.26 -22.64 91.78
C VAL A 281 15.88 -22.12 93.08
N LEU A 282 16.47 -22.99 93.91
CA LEU A 282 17.16 -22.59 95.15
C LEU A 282 18.65 -22.26 94.93
N ASP A 283 19.33 -22.83 93.94
CA ASP A 283 20.72 -22.45 93.61
C ASP A 283 20.83 -21.22 92.68
N ASN A 284 19.72 -20.74 92.10
CA ASN A 284 19.69 -19.46 91.38
C ASN A 284 19.10 -18.35 92.25
N SER A 285 19.94 -18.00 93.24
CA SER A 285 20.16 -16.64 93.76
C SER A 285 18.97 -15.94 94.42
N TYR A 286 18.95 -15.95 95.76
CA TYR A 286 18.91 -14.73 96.59
C TYR A 286 19.30 -15.07 98.04
N GLN A 287 20.62 -15.20 98.30
CA GLN A 287 21.32 -14.82 99.55
C GLN A 287 22.69 -15.49 99.66
N LYS A 288 23.63 -15.05 98.82
CA LYS A 288 25.07 -14.95 99.14
C LYS A 288 25.66 -13.97 98.12
N PHE A 289 26.46 -13.01 98.59
CA PHE A 289 27.08 -11.88 97.88
C PHE A 289 26.28 -10.55 97.85
N LEU A 290 26.53 -9.73 98.88
CA LEU A 290 26.74 -8.28 98.77
C LEU A 290 27.86 -7.99 97.72
N PRO A 291 28.22 -6.74 97.37
CA PRO A 291 27.50 -5.54 96.94
C PRO A 291 27.89 -5.15 95.48
N GLY A 292 27.09 -4.33 94.79
CA GLY A 292 27.54 -3.58 93.60
C GLY A 292 27.34 -4.25 92.24
N ASN A 293 26.14 -4.09 91.66
CA ASN A 293 25.96 -4.09 90.21
C ASN A 293 24.74 -3.21 89.87
N ASP A 294 24.99 -2.08 89.20
CA ASP A 294 24.01 -1.04 88.83
C ASP A 294 22.90 -1.52 87.88
N SER A 295 22.99 -2.75 87.37
CA SER A 295 22.12 -3.25 86.31
C SER A 295 20.73 -3.73 86.77
N TYR A 296 20.50 -3.89 88.09
CA TYR A 296 19.24 -4.41 88.65
C TYR A 296 18.61 -3.49 89.72
N ASN A 297 18.92 -2.18 89.70
CA ASN A 297 18.25 -1.22 90.58
C ASN A 297 16.86 -0.85 90.01
N ALA A 298 15.80 -1.43 90.60
CA ALA A 298 14.40 -1.19 90.22
C ALA A 298 13.92 0.26 90.45
N LEU A 299 14.77 1.14 90.98
CA LEU A 299 14.47 2.55 91.27
C LEU A 299 15.25 3.54 90.38
N ARG A 300 15.97 3.05 89.35
CA ARG A 300 16.88 3.88 88.52
C ARG A 300 16.18 5.05 87.81
N ASP A 301 14.93 4.89 87.42
CA ASP A 301 14.17 5.93 86.67
C ASP A 301 13.31 6.82 87.58
N ILE A 302 13.50 6.76 88.91
CA ILE A 302 12.76 7.59 89.88
C ILE A 302 13.73 8.60 90.48
N GLU A 303 13.71 9.84 89.98
CA GLU A 303 14.40 10.96 90.62
C GLU A 303 13.79 11.25 92.00
N GLN A 304 14.56 11.02 93.07
CA GLN A 304 14.18 11.40 94.41
C GLN A 304 14.47 12.89 94.62
N VAL A 305 13.44 13.73 94.50
CA VAL A 305 13.57 15.16 94.77
C VAL A 305 13.36 15.40 96.27
N LYS A 306 14.44 15.85 96.93
CA LYS A 306 14.56 16.47 98.27
C LYS A 306 13.32 16.38 99.20
N ALA A 307 13.42 15.55 100.25
CA ALA A 307 12.37 15.31 101.23
C ALA A 307 11.99 16.55 102.05
N LEU A 308 10.72 16.96 101.99
CA LEU A 308 10.08 17.87 102.94
C LEU A 308 9.45 17.04 104.09
N LYS A 309 10.24 16.79 105.14
CA LYS A 309 9.88 16.10 106.40
C LYS A 309 9.44 14.62 106.31
N PHE A 310 9.71 13.87 107.37
CA PHE A 310 9.84 12.39 107.42
C PHE A 310 8.59 11.52 107.15
N TYR A 311 7.43 12.11 106.79
CA TYR A 311 6.16 11.38 106.70
C TYR A 311 5.49 11.40 105.33
N ASP A 312 5.93 12.25 104.40
CA ASP A 312 5.31 12.38 103.07
C ASP A 312 6.25 11.88 101.96
N LEU A 313 5.72 11.01 101.09
CA LEU A 313 6.42 10.55 99.88
C LEU A 313 5.72 11.10 98.65
N VAL A 314 6.45 11.90 97.87
CA VAL A 314 6.01 12.40 96.56
C VAL A 314 6.73 11.60 95.48
N LEU A 315 5.96 10.92 94.62
CA LEU A 315 6.49 10.12 93.50
C LEU A 315 6.08 10.74 92.17
N ASN A 316 7.06 11.22 91.39
CA ASN A 316 6.87 11.59 90.00
C ASN A 316 7.10 10.35 89.12
N HIS A 317 6.07 9.86 88.43
CA HIS A 317 6.15 8.60 87.68
C HIS A 317 5.28 8.61 86.42
N ASN A 318 5.61 7.75 85.46
CA ASN A 318 4.79 7.52 84.27
C ASN A 318 3.62 6.57 84.63
N PRO A 319 2.35 6.98 84.45
CA PRO A 319 1.19 6.20 84.87
C PRO A 319 0.99 4.84 84.15
N GLN A 320 1.76 4.55 83.09
CA GLN A 320 1.69 3.29 82.34
C GLN A 320 2.73 2.23 82.76
N SER A 321 3.43 2.40 83.88
CA SER A 321 4.45 1.44 84.31
C SER A 321 3.86 0.28 85.14
N ASP A 322 3.96 -0.94 84.63
CA ASP A 322 3.53 -2.17 85.32
C ASP A 322 4.31 -2.44 86.64
N LYS A 323 5.41 -1.73 86.86
CA LYS A 323 6.26 -1.84 88.07
C LYS A 323 5.79 -0.92 89.21
N LEU A 324 4.85 -0.02 88.95
CA LEU A 324 4.35 0.97 89.92
C LEU A 324 3.56 0.30 91.06
N GLU A 325 2.69 -0.67 90.73
CA GLU A 325 1.92 -1.41 91.74
C GLU A 325 2.84 -2.15 92.70
N SER A 326 3.89 -2.82 92.19
CA SER A 326 4.87 -3.53 93.01
C SER A 326 5.63 -2.56 93.93
N ALA A 327 6.07 -1.41 93.42
CA ALA A 327 6.80 -0.42 94.21
C ALA A 327 5.93 0.20 95.33
N LEU A 328 4.66 0.53 95.04
CA LEU A 328 3.70 1.04 96.02
C LEU A 328 3.35 -0.02 97.07
N PHE A 329 3.22 -1.28 96.66
CA PHE A 329 2.96 -2.41 97.55
C PHE A 329 4.10 -2.66 98.54
N PHE A 330 5.35 -2.75 98.06
CA PHE A 330 6.51 -2.94 98.94
C PHE A 330 6.70 -1.77 99.91
N LYS A 331 6.40 -0.53 99.48
CA LYS A 331 6.47 0.62 100.37
C LYS A 331 5.34 0.66 101.40
N GLN A 332 4.12 0.26 101.03
CA GLN A 332 3.01 0.10 101.98
C GLN A 332 3.35 -0.94 103.05
N ILE A 333 4.01 -2.05 102.69
CA ILE A 333 4.51 -3.05 103.65
C ILE A 333 5.55 -2.44 104.60
N SER A 334 6.48 -1.63 104.08
CA SER A 334 7.50 -0.97 104.93
C SER A 334 6.92 0.02 105.95
N GLN A 335 5.73 0.58 105.68
CA GLN A 335 5.04 1.50 106.58
C GLN A 335 4.07 0.79 107.53
N TYR A 336 3.51 -0.36 107.14
CA TYR A 336 2.69 -1.20 108.03
C TYR A 336 3.46 -1.67 109.27
N ALA A 337 4.75 -1.99 109.12
CA ALA A 337 5.63 -2.33 110.25
C ALA A 337 5.81 -1.17 111.27
N LYS A 338 5.43 0.05 110.89
CA LYS A 338 5.48 1.27 111.72
C LYS A 338 4.09 1.76 112.13
N GLY A 339 3.03 0.99 111.85
CA GLY A 339 1.64 1.34 112.20
C GLY A 339 1.01 2.45 111.35
N LEU A 340 1.62 2.83 110.21
CA LEU A 340 1.17 3.94 109.37
C LEU A 340 0.62 3.45 108.02
N ARG A 341 -0.47 4.06 107.54
CA ARG A 341 -1.08 3.77 106.22
C ARG A 341 -0.61 4.81 105.21
N LEU A 342 -0.19 4.37 104.01
CA LEU A 342 0.40 5.25 103.00
C LEU A 342 -0.71 6.06 102.30
N LYS A 343 -0.65 7.39 102.40
CA LYS A 343 -1.57 8.32 101.71
C LYS A 343 -0.92 8.76 100.40
N ILE A 344 -1.42 8.28 99.28
CA ILE A 344 -0.93 8.67 97.95
C ILE A 344 -1.66 9.95 97.53
N LEU A 345 -0.92 11.04 97.38
CA LEU A 345 -1.42 12.30 96.82
C LEU A 345 -0.87 12.44 95.40
N THR A 346 -1.76 12.39 94.40
CA THR A 346 -1.42 12.70 93.00
C THR A 346 -1.48 14.21 92.79
N ALA A 347 -0.38 14.79 92.30
CA ALA A 347 -0.32 16.21 91.99
C ALA A 347 -1.17 16.57 90.75
N PRO A 348 -1.81 17.76 90.70
CA PRO A 348 -2.48 18.24 89.50
C PRO A 348 -1.48 18.44 88.35
N SER A 349 -1.93 18.16 87.13
CA SER A 349 -1.16 18.22 85.87
C SER A 349 -0.27 19.46 85.73
N SER A 350 0.93 19.29 85.17
CA SER A 350 1.92 20.36 85.02
C SER A 350 1.49 21.41 83.99
N LYS A 351 1.91 22.69 84.16
CA LYS A 351 1.66 23.81 83.23
C LYS A 351 2.07 23.49 81.78
N LYS A 352 3.08 22.61 81.62
CA LYS A 352 3.61 22.12 80.33
C LYS A 352 2.65 21.18 79.60
N ASP A 353 1.81 20.42 80.32
CA ASP A 353 0.79 19.54 79.74
C ASP A 353 -0.42 20.34 79.23
N LEU A 354 -0.75 21.44 79.94
CA LEU A 354 -1.76 22.42 79.53
C LEU A 354 -1.34 23.17 78.26
N GLU A 355 -0.11 23.67 78.18
CA GLU A 355 0.42 24.30 76.96
C GLU A 355 0.47 23.33 75.77
N ARG A 356 0.73 22.04 76.01
CA ARG A 356 0.69 21.00 74.97
C ARG A 356 -0.74 20.76 74.48
N LEU A 357 -1.72 20.72 75.38
CA LEU A 357 -3.14 20.60 75.06
C LEU A 357 -3.65 21.81 74.28
N GLU A 358 -3.29 23.03 74.71
CA GLU A 358 -3.67 24.27 74.05
C GLU A 358 -3.07 24.39 72.65
N LYS A 359 -1.79 24.01 72.47
CA LYS A 359 -1.17 23.92 71.14
C LYS A 359 -1.87 22.89 70.25
N LEU A 360 -2.19 21.71 70.78
CA LEU A 360 -2.89 20.66 70.02
C LEU A 360 -4.30 21.13 69.62
N GLU A 361 -5.01 21.81 70.53
CA GLU A 361 -6.36 22.35 70.31
C GLU A 361 -6.35 23.49 69.28
N ASN A 362 -5.35 24.37 69.32
CA ASN A 362 -5.16 25.41 68.30
C ASN A 362 -4.83 24.83 66.93
N THR A 363 -3.95 23.81 66.84
CA THR A 363 -3.66 23.12 65.58
C THR A 363 -4.90 22.38 65.03
N ILE A 364 -5.69 21.74 65.89
CA ILE A 364 -6.95 21.09 65.50
C ILE A 364 -7.95 22.13 64.97
N ASN A 365 -8.11 23.27 65.65
CA ASN A 365 -9.03 24.33 65.21
C ASN A 365 -8.61 24.92 63.85
N GLN A 366 -7.31 25.14 63.63
CA GLN A 366 -6.79 25.62 62.35
C GLN A 366 -7.02 24.61 61.21
N GLU A 367 -6.79 23.31 61.46
CA GLU A 367 -7.07 22.26 60.47
C GLU A 367 -8.58 22.03 60.25
N GLU A 368 -9.41 22.14 61.28
CA GLU A 368 -10.88 22.08 61.16
C GLU A 368 -11.43 23.24 60.34
N GLU A 369 -10.90 24.44 60.49
CA GLU A 369 -11.27 25.60 59.67
C GLU A 369 -10.83 25.43 58.22
N ARG A 370 -9.61 24.91 57.98
CA ARG A 370 -9.09 24.63 56.64
C ARG A 370 -9.87 23.56 55.88
N LEU A 371 -10.43 22.59 56.60
CA LEU A 371 -11.13 21.42 56.04
C LEU A 371 -12.67 21.51 56.20
N LYS A 372 -13.19 22.65 56.67
CA LYS A 372 -14.62 22.89 56.92
C LYS A 372 -15.46 22.59 55.67
N ASN A 373 -16.61 21.93 55.87
CA ASN A 373 -17.56 21.52 54.83
C ASN A 373 -17.10 20.40 53.86
N LYS A 374 -15.98 19.69 54.14
CA LYS A 374 -15.52 18.55 53.33
C LYS A 374 -15.86 17.22 54.00
N ASP A 375 -16.78 16.44 53.40
CA ASP A 375 -17.14 15.11 53.88
C ASP A 375 -16.19 14.04 53.33
N LEU A 376 -15.58 13.26 54.22
CA LEU A 376 -14.65 12.18 53.91
C LEU A 376 -15.29 11.12 53.00
N ASN A 377 -16.54 10.74 53.26
CA ASN A 377 -17.22 9.68 52.50
C ASN A 377 -17.57 10.16 51.09
N ALA A 378 -18.02 11.41 50.95
CA ALA A 378 -18.30 12.02 49.66
C ALA A 378 -17.02 12.15 48.80
N LEU A 379 -15.92 12.62 49.40
CA LEU A 379 -14.61 12.72 48.72
C LEU A 379 -14.08 11.34 48.29
N GLN A 380 -14.24 10.29 49.11
CA GLN A 380 -13.83 8.94 48.73
C GLN A 380 -14.66 8.38 47.56
N GLN A 381 -15.97 8.63 47.52
CA GLN A 381 -16.82 8.24 46.41
C GLN A 381 -16.44 9.00 45.11
N GLU A 382 -16.13 10.29 45.24
CA GLU A 382 -15.73 11.13 44.10
C GLU A 382 -14.38 10.68 43.52
N ILE A 383 -13.38 10.42 44.36
CA ILE A 383 -12.07 9.86 43.96
C ILE A 383 -12.24 8.51 43.26
N GLN A 384 -13.16 7.65 43.74
CA GLN A 384 -13.42 6.35 43.11
C GLN A 384 -14.01 6.53 41.71
N LYS A 385 -14.97 7.46 41.55
CA LYS A 385 -15.60 7.78 40.27
C LYS A 385 -14.59 8.40 39.28
N GLU A 386 -13.73 9.30 39.74
CA GLU A 386 -12.65 9.88 38.93
C GLU A 386 -11.64 8.83 38.48
N ARG A 387 -11.29 7.88 39.36
CA ARG A 387 -10.41 6.77 39.02
C ARG A 387 -11.01 5.88 37.92
N GLU A 388 -12.30 5.58 38.00
CA GLU A 388 -13.01 4.84 36.95
C GLU A 388 -13.04 5.62 35.62
N ASN A 389 -13.28 6.93 35.68
CA ASN A 389 -13.26 7.79 34.49
C ASN A 389 -11.86 7.85 33.85
N ALA A 390 -10.80 7.99 34.65
CA ALA A 390 -9.42 7.97 34.19
C ALA A 390 -9.06 6.61 33.54
N LEU A 391 -9.57 5.50 34.09
CA LEU A 391 -9.35 4.16 33.55
C LEU A 391 -10.03 3.99 32.19
N LYS A 392 -11.28 4.43 32.05
CA LYS A 392 -12.00 4.47 30.77
C LYS A 392 -11.28 5.35 29.73
N LEU A 393 -10.72 6.47 30.16
CA LEU A 393 -9.99 7.37 29.27
C LEU A 393 -8.66 6.74 28.80
N LYS A 394 -7.94 6.06 29.70
CA LYS A 394 -6.73 5.28 29.34
C LYS A 394 -7.04 4.15 28.35
N GLU A 395 -8.16 3.44 28.53
CA GLU A 395 -8.62 2.42 27.59
C GLU A 395 -8.97 3.02 26.22
N SER A 396 -9.65 4.18 26.20
CA SER A 396 -9.96 4.94 24.97
C SER A 396 -8.70 5.36 24.21
N ILE A 397 -7.71 5.94 24.91
CA ILE A 397 -6.42 6.33 24.31
C ILE A 397 -5.72 5.11 23.71
N LYS A 398 -5.64 4.00 24.46
CA LYS A 398 -5.02 2.76 23.99
C LYS A 398 -5.73 2.19 22.75
N ALA A 399 -7.06 2.25 22.71
CA ALA A 399 -7.83 1.81 21.55
C ALA A 399 -7.51 2.64 20.30
N LYS A 400 -7.42 3.97 20.42
CA LYS A 400 -7.03 4.87 19.31
C LYS A 400 -5.59 4.64 18.87
N GLN A 401 -4.66 4.41 19.80
CA GLN A 401 -3.26 4.07 19.49
C GLN A 401 -3.15 2.76 18.69
N ASN A 402 -3.84 1.71 19.14
CA ASN A 402 -3.89 0.43 18.42
C ASN A 402 -4.52 0.59 17.02
N HIS A 403 -5.57 1.41 16.89
CA HIS A 403 -6.17 1.72 15.61
C HIS A 403 -5.18 2.44 14.67
N ASN A 404 -4.42 3.41 15.18
CA ASN A 404 -3.36 4.08 14.43
C ASN A 404 -2.26 3.11 13.94
N GLU A 405 -1.87 2.12 14.75
CA GLU A 405 -0.95 1.06 14.30
C GLU A 405 -1.54 0.22 13.17
N ALA A 406 -2.83 -0.13 13.25
CA ALA A 406 -3.53 -0.84 12.18
C ALA A 406 -3.57 -0.01 10.88
N LEU A 407 -3.86 1.30 10.97
CA LEU A 407 -3.83 2.22 9.82
C LEU A 407 -2.43 2.33 9.21
N LYS A 408 -1.37 2.41 10.04
CA LYS A 408 0.04 2.42 9.57
C LYS A 408 0.40 1.14 8.82
N ASN A 409 -0.06 -0.01 9.31
CA ASN A 409 0.11 -1.29 8.62
C ASN A 409 -0.64 -1.34 7.29
N ALA A 410 -1.88 -0.82 7.23
CA ALA A 410 -2.64 -0.71 6.00
C ALA A 410 -1.96 0.20 4.95
N ILE A 411 -1.37 1.33 5.38
CA ILE A 411 -0.58 2.21 4.51
C ILE A 411 0.63 1.46 3.94
N ASN A 412 1.34 0.68 4.77
CA ASN A 412 2.49 -0.08 4.30
C ASN A 412 2.10 -1.14 3.26
N GLN A 413 0.98 -1.85 3.46
CA GLN A 413 0.44 -2.79 2.47
C GLN A 413 0.09 -2.08 1.16
N LYS A 414 -0.59 -0.93 1.21
CA LYS A 414 -0.93 -0.14 0.01
C LYS A 414 0.31 0.42 -0.70
N LYS A 415 1.36 0.80 0.03
CA LYS A 415 2.66 1.19 -0.57
C LYS A 415 3.32 0.01 -1.29
N GLN A 416 3.32 -1.18 -0.69
CA GLN A 416 3.85 -2.39 -1.33
C GLN A 416 3.06 -2.77 -2.59
N ALA A 417 1.75 -2.54 -2.61
CA ALA A 417 0.89 -2.78 -3.77
C ALA A 417 1.22 -1.88 -4.99
N LYS A 418 1.95 -0.76 -4.81
CA LYS A 418 2.40 0.08 -5.94
C LYS A 418 3.53 -0.56 -6.75
N ASN A 419 4.41 -1.31 -6.09
CA ASN A 419 5.58 -1.92 -6.72
C ASN A 419 5.25 -2.78 -7.96
N PRO A 420 4.26 -3.72 -7.93
CA PRO A 420 3.90 -4.48 -9.11
C PRO A 420 3.34 -3.61 -10.24
N ILE A 421 2.56 -2.57 -9.91
CA ILE A 421 1.99 -1.64 -10.88
C ILE A 421 3.09 -0.86 -11.61
N GLU A 422 4.08 -0.34 -10.87
CA GLU A 422 5.23 0.37 -11.46
C GLU A 422 6.08 -0.56 -12.35
N LYS A 423 6.28 -1.81 -11.94
CA LYS A 423 6.98 -2.81 -12.78
C LYS A 423 6.22 -3.10 -14.06
N GLN A 424 4.90 -3.23 -13.99
CA GLN A 424 4.06 -3.47 -15.16
C GLN A 424 4.12 -2.28 -16.11
N LYS A 425 4.07 -1.05 -15.59
CA LYS A 425 4.24 0.18 -16.38
C LYS A 425 5.58 0.24 -17.11
N GLN A 426 6.69 -0.12 -16.44
CA GLN A 426 8.00 -0.22 -17.09
C GLN A 426 8.03 -1.28 -18.21
N THR A 427 7.31 -2.39 -18.02
CA THR A 427 7.20 -3.45 -19.02
C THR A 427 6.42 -2.97 -20.26
N ILE A 428 5.29 -2.32 -20.04
CA ILE A 428 4.46 -1.73 -21.10
C ILE A 428 5.28 -0.68 -21.89
N GLU A 429 6.03 0.17 -21.20
CA GLU A 429 6.88 1.18 -21.84
C GLU A 429 7.98 0.55 -22.71
N ARG A 430 8.59 -0.56 -22.27
CA ARG A 430 9.55 -1.31 -23.11
C ARG A 430 8.89 -1.88 -24.36
N GLN A 431 7.72 -2.49 -24.23
CA GLN A 431 6.97 -3.03 -25.37
C GLN A 431 6.59 -1.95 -26.38
N LYS A 432 6.18 -0.77 -25.90
CA LYS A 432 5.89 0.38 -26.76
C LYS A 432 7.12 0.83 -27.54
N ASN A 433 8.26 0.98 -26.86
CA ASN A 433 9.53 1.36 -27.49
C ASN A 433 10.02 0.32 -28.52
N GLU A 434 9.71 -0.96 -28.34
CA GLU A 434 10.02 -2.02 -29.31
C GLU A 434 9.14 -1.88 -30.56
N LYS A 435 7.83 -1.70 -30.39
CA LYS A 435 6.88 -1.50 -31.49
C LYS A 435 7.14 -0.22 -32.28
N GLU A 436 7.56 0.86 -31.63
CA GLU A 436 7.95 2.09 -32.33
C GLU A 436 9.16 1.88 -33.25
N ARG A 437 10.14 1.07 -32.84
CA ARG A 437 11.27 0.68 -33.71
C ARG A 437 10.80 -0.17 -34.88
N GLU A 438 9.88 -1.10 -34.65
CA GLU A 438 9.28 -1.90 -35.72
C GLU A 438 8.55 -1.03 -36.73
N ILE A 439 7.78 -0.02 -36.29
CA ILE A 439 7.13 0.95 -37.19
C ILE A 439 8.17 1.63 -38.07
N HIS A 440 9.25 2.16 -37.49
CA HIS A 440 10.33 2.80 -38.25
C HIS A 440 10.96 1.85 -39.28
N HIS A 441 11.12 0.57 -38.93
CA HIS A 441 11.63 -0.43 -39.87
C HIS A 441 10.65 -0.68 -41.02
N GLN A 442 9.36 -0.84 -40.73
CA GLN A 442 8.33 -1.04 -41.76
C GLN A 442 8.18 0.20 -42.66
N GLU A 443 8.27 1.41 -42.09
CA GLU A 443 8.23 2.67 -42.86
C GLU A 443 9.43 2.79 -43.80
N SER A 444 10.63 2.48 -43.31
CA SER A 444 11.85 2.50 -44.13
C SER A 444 11.73 1.52 -45.30
N ALA A 445 11.28 0.30 -45.02
CA ALA A 445 11.03 -0.71 -46.05
C ALA A 445 9.96 -0.26 -47.05
N LYS A 446 8.86 0.35 -46.58
CA LYS A 446 7.81 0.90 -47.44
C LYS A 446 8.35 1.99 -48.37
N GLN A 447 9.15 2.92 -47.85
CA GLN A 447 9.77 3.99 -48.65
C GLN A 447 10.72 3.46 -49.72
N GLU A 448 11.48 2.41 -49.42
CA GLU A 448 12.34 1.75 -50.41
C GLU A 448 11.53 1.22 -51.60
N LYS A 449 10.40 0.57 -51.32
CA LYS A 449 9.47 0.06 -52.34
C LYS A 449 8.80 1.18 -53.13
N GLU A 450 8.45 2.29 -52.49
CA GLU A 450 7.92 3.47 -53.19
C GLU A 450 8.95 4.09 -54.14
N ARG A 451 10.23 4.14 -53.74
CA ARG A 451 11.33 4.58 -54.63
C ARG A 451 11.52 3.63 -55.80
N GLU A 452 11.49 2.31 -55.57
CA GLU A 452 11.54 1.30 -56.64
C GLU A 452 10.40 1.52 -57.64
N LYS A 453 9.17 1.73 -57.16
CA LYS A 453 8.01 2.03 -57.99
C LYS A 453 8.20 3.31 -58.81
N GLN A 454 8.72 4.38 -58.21
CA GLN A 454 9.02 5.62 -58.92
C GLN A 454 10.08 5.42 -60.01
N ASN A 455 11.14 4.67 -59.71
CA ASN A 455 12.19 4.35 -60.69
C ASN A 455 11.63 3.55 -61.88
N LEU A 456 10.75 2.57 -61.63
CA LEU A 456 10.07 1.82 -62.69
C LEU A 456 9.16 2.72 -63.53
N ASN A 457 8.39 3.62 -62.91
CA ASN A 457 7.57 4.58 -63.65
C ASN A 457 8.44 5.49 -64.55
N ASN A 458 9.58 5.95 -64.03
CA ASN A 458 10.53 6.74 -64.82
C ASN A 458 11.11 5.93 -65.98
N ALA A 459 11.39 4.65 -65.78
CA ALA A 459 11.87 3.75 -66.84
C ALA A 459 10.80 3.51 -67.91
N ILE A 460 9.53 3.30 -67.53
CA ILE A 460 8.40 3.22 -68.46
C ILE A 460 8.31 4.50 -69.29
N ASN A 461 8.36 5.67 -68.62
CA ASN A 461 8.33 6.97 -69.29
C ASN A 461 9.47 7.12 -70.30
N ALA A 462 10.69 6.72 -69.92
CA ALA A 462 11.84 6.75 -70.80
C ALA A 462 11.62 5.88 -72.04
N ILE A 463 11.14 4.63 -71.86
CA ILE A 463 10.85 3.71 -72.96
C ILE A 463 9.80 4.30 -73.90
N GLY A 464 8.67 4.82 -73.41
CA GLY A 464 7.66 5.32 -74.33
C GLY A 464 8.01 6.63 -75.01
N ASN A 465 8.95 7.41 -74.47
CA ASN A 465 9.49 8.61 -75.10
C ASN A 465 10.53 8.26 -76.20
N GLU A 466 11.00 7.01 -76.28
CA GLU A 466 11.84 6.56 -77.38
C GLU A 466 11.10 6.73 -78.71
N ARG A 467 11.82 7.21 -79.72
CA ARG A 467 11.27 7.45 -81.05
C ARG A 467 11.59 6.29 -81.98
N ILE A 468 10.58 5.82 -82.70
CA ILE A 468 10.71 4.77 -83.71
C ILE A 468 10.27 5.34 -85.05
N THR A 469 11.03 4.99 -86.09
CA THR A 469 10.70 5.34 -87.46
C THR A 469 10.10 4.14 -88.17
N ILE A 470 8.88 4.28 -88.67
CA ILE A 470 8.19 3.27 -89.48
C ILE A 470 7.95 3.87 -90.86
N LYS A 471 8.27 3.10 -91.90
CA LYS A 471 7.98 3.42 -93.28
C LYS A 471 6.52 3.10 -93.60
N GLU A 472 5.82 4.03 -94.23
CA GLU A 472 4.43 3.89 -94.65
C GLU A 472 4.30 4.19 -96.14
N LEU A 473 3.31 3.58 -96.79
CA LEU A 473 2.96 3.90 -98.17
C LEU A 473 2.33 5.29 -98.22
N GLY A 474 2.73 6.09 -99.22
CA GLY A 474 2.23 7.44 -99.43
C GLY A 474 3.09 8.52 -98.81
N THR A 475 2.83 9.74 -99.25
CA THR A 475 3.40 10.98 -98.73
C THR A 475 2.27 11.93 -98.36
N LYS A 476 2.59 13.04 -97.69
CA LYS A 476 1.61 14.05 -97.27
C LYS A 476 0.72 14.52 -98.43
N ASP A 477 1.28 14.62 -99.63
CA ASP A 477 0.60 15.14 -100.83
C ASP A 477 0.14 14.02 -101.79
N ASN A 478 0.48 12.75 -101.49
CA ASN A 478 0.06 11.58 -102.26
C ASN A 478 -0.23 10.39 -101.32
N PHE A 479 -1.42 10.39 -100.70
CA PHE A 479 -1.79 9.42 -99.67
C PHE A 479 -1.91 7.98 -100.19
N LEU A 480 -2.32 7.80 -101.45
CA LEU A 480 -2.37 6.47 -102.09
C LEU A 480 -0.97 5.94 -102.36
N GLY A 481 0.01 6.84 -102.52
CA GLY A 481 1.41 6.50 -102.66
C GLY A 481 1.74 5.72 -103.92
N ILE A 482 0.84 5.60 -104.91
CA ILE A 482 1.08 4.83 -106.14
C ILE A 482 0.73 5.70 -107.35
N GLN A 483 1.63 5.75 -108.32
CA GLN A 483 1.45 6.49 -109.57
C GLN A 483 1.90 5.65 -110.78
N PRO A 484 1.29 5.85 -111.96
CA PRO A 484 1.76 5.24 -113.18
C PRO A 484 3.11 5.86 -113.62
N GLN A 485 4.07 5.02 -114.02
CA GLN A 485 5.33 5.43 -114.64
C GLN A 485 5.49 4.76 -116.00
N LEU A 486 5.59 5.56 -117.06
CA LEU A 486 5.75 5.05 -118.42
C LEU A 486 7.09 4.31 -118.56
N ASN A 487 7.03 3.10 -119.10
CA ASN A 487 8.20 2.30 -119.45
C ASN A 487 8.52 2.45 -120.95
N ASN A 488 9.81 2.48 -121.33
CA ASN A 488 10.27 2.54 -122.73
C ASN A 488 9.53 3.59 -123.59
N ASN A 489 9.45 4.84 -123.13
CA ASN A 489 8.73 5.93 -123.82
C ASN A 489 7.27 5.57 -124.21
N GLY A 490 6.59 4.75 -123.40
CA GLY A 490 5.19 4.33 -123.61
C GLY A 490 5.00 3.09 -124.49
N ARG A 491 6.09 2.43 -124.92
CA ARG A 491 6.03 1.19 -125.73
C ARG A 491 5.92 -0.09 -124.90
N GLY A 492 6.19 -0.03 -123.60
CA GLY A 492 6.07 -1.16 -122.67
C GLY A 492 4.89 -1.04 -121.71
N ARG A 493 4.63 -2.09 -120.92
CA ARG A 493 3.64 -2.01 -119.83
C ARG A 493 4.04 -0.91 -118.84
N THR A 494 3.07 -0.07 -118.46
CA THR A 494 3.23 0.99 -117.46
C THR A 494 3.59 0.40 -116.11
N TYR A 495 4.65 0.90 -115.49
CA TYR A 495 5.05 0.49 -114.15
C TYR A 495 4.21 1.18 -113.08
N ALA A 496 3.99 0.49 -111.96
CA ALA A 496 3.48 1.09 -110.73
C ALA A 496 4.67 1.62 -109.92
N ARG A 497 4.74 2.95 -109.76
CA ARG A 497 5.71 3.63 -108.90
C ARG A 497 5.09 3.89 -107.54
N ALA A 498 5.68 3.32 -106.49
CA ALA A 498 5.28 3.54 -105.11
C ALA A 498 6.17 4.59 -104.43
N PHE A 499 5.54 5.52 -103.70
CA PHE A 499 6.16 6.51 -102.85
C PHE A 499 5.96 6.13 -101.39
N PHE A 500 7.01 6.24 -100.59
CA PHE A 500 7.00 5.92 -99.17
C PHE A 500 7.40 7.13 -98.34
N SER A 501 6.89 7.21 -97.12
CA SER A 501 7.30 8.21 -96.14
C SER A 501 7.76 7.56 -94.84
N ASN A 502 8.68 8.23 -94.15
CA ASN A 502 9.13 7.82 -92.84
C ASN A 502 8.30 8.57 -91.78
N LYS A 503 7.49 7.85 -91.02
CA LYS A 503 6.81 8.39 -89.84
C LYS A 503 7.67 8.15 -88.62
N ASN A 504 8.03 9.24 -87.94
CA ASN A 504 8.81 9.20 -86.73
C ASN A 504 7.90 9.54 -85.55
N LYS A 505 7.50 8.54 -84.76
CA LYS A 505 6.63 8.73 -83.58
C LYS A 505 7.28 8.08 -82.35
N THR A 506 6.91 8.56 -81.18
CA THR A 506 7.27 7.93 -79.92
C THR A 506 6.55 6.59 -79.78
N ILE A 507 7.11 5.65 -79.02
CA ILE A 507 6.48 4.35 -78.73
C ILE A 507 5.10 4.56 -78.08
N LYS A 508 4.97 5.59 -77.24
CA LYS A 508 3.70 6.01 -76.64
C LYS A 508 2.66 6.41 -77.70
N GLU A 509 3.03 7.27 -78.65
CA GLU A 509 2.13 7.68 -79.74
C GLU A 509 1.70 6.50 -80.61
N TYR A 510 2.62 5.56 -80.92
CA TYR A 510 2.26 4.33 -81.64
C TYR A 510 1.23 3.49 -80.88
N TYR A 511 1.41 3.32 -79.57
CA TYR A 511 0.47 2.60 -78.73
C TYR A 511 -0.91 3.25 -78.69
N GLU A 512 -0.97 4.57 -78.52
CA GLU A 512 -2.23 5.32 -78.44
C GLU A 512 -3.03 5.22 -79.75
N ILE A 513 -2.36 5.37 -80.89
CA ILE A 513 -2.98 5.24 -82.21
C ILE A 513 -3.49 3.81 -82.43
N GLU A 514 -2.65 2.79 -82.19
CA GLU A 514 -3.04 1.40 -82.39
C GLU A 514 -4.14 0.94 -81.41
N THR A 515 -4.19 1.52 -80.21
CA THR A 515 -5.27 1.26 -79.25
C THR A 515 -6.58 1.87 -79.71
N LYS A 516 -6.58 3.11 -80.22
CA LYS A 516 -7.79 3.72 -80.82
C LYS A 516 -8.28 2.92 -82.03
N ILE A 517 -7.36 2.51 -82.91
CA ILE A 517 -7.65 1.65 -84.05
C ILE A 517 -8.25 0.32 -83.59
N LYS A 518 -7.68 -0.32 -82.56
CA LYS A 518 -8.22 -1.55 -81.97
C LYS A 518 -9.61 -1.34 -81.41
N ASN A 519 -9.89 -0.25 -80.72
CA ASN A 519 -11.21 -0.01 -80.14
C ASN A 519 -12.31 0.10 -81.21
N ILE A 520 -11.95 0.59 -82.40
CA ILE A 520 -12.86 0.63 -83.55
C ILE A 520 -12.95 -0.75 -84.23
N LEU A 521 -11.82 -1.39 -84.53
CA LEU A 521 -11.78 -2.65 -85.29
C LEU A 521 -12.12 -3.89 -84.46
N GLY A 522 -11.94 -3.84 -83.15
CA GLY A 522 -11.94 -4.99 -82.24
C GLY A 522 -10.62 -5.75 -82.18
N PHE A 523 -9.61 -5.36 -82.97
CA PHE A 523 -8.29 -6.00 -83.01
C PHE A 523 -7.20 -5.01 -83.47
N TYR A 524 -5.94 -5.28 -83.11
CA TYR A 524 -4.80 -4.45 -83.56
C TYR A 524 -4.54 -4.64 -85.05
N ARG A 525 -4.32 -3.54 -85.77
CA ARG A 525 -4.15 -3.55 -87.23
C ARG A 525 -2.85 -4.20 -87.65
N ILE A 526 -1.78 -3.98 -86.88
CA ILE A 526 -0.45 -4.50 -87.19
C ILE A 526 -0.50 -6.04 -87.33
N GLY A 527 0.11 -6.58 -88.38
CA GLY A 527 0.20 -8.03 -88.60
C GLY A 527 -1.11 -8.75 -88.93
N GLN A 528 -2.20 -8.03 -89.19
CA GLN A 528 -3.45 -8.62 -89.72
C GLN A 528 -3.50 -8.57 -91.24
N SER A 529 -4.31 -9.45 -91.85
CA SER A 529 -4.53 -9.44 -93.29
C SER A 529 -5.45 -8.30 -93.73
N ASP A 530 -5.19 -7.75 -94.91
CA ASP A 530 -6.05 -6.72 -95.52
C ASP A 530 -7.48 -7.19 -95.71
N GLU A 531 -7.71 -8.48 -95.98
CA GLU A 531 -9.06 -9.03 -96.09
C GLU A 531 -9.83 -8.91 -94.77
N ARG A 532 -9.17 -9.20 -93.65
CA ARG A 532 -9.77 -9.05 -92.32
C ARG A 532 -10.02 -7.58 -92.00
N LEU A 533 -9.08 -6.70 -92.34
CA LEU A 533 -9.22 -5.25 -92.15
C LEU A 533 -10.35 -4.68 -93.01
N LEU A 534 -10.40 -5.02 -94.30
CA LEU A 534 -11.41 -4.56 -95.24
C LEU A 534 -12.79 -5.07 -94.87
N LYS A 535 -12.92 -6.37 -94.57
CA LYS A 535 -14.18 -6.95 -94.12
C LYS A 535 -14.69 -6.22 -92.88
N ARG A 536 -13.82 -6.01 -91.89
CA ARG A 536 -14.21 -5.31 -90.67
C ARG A 536 -14.55 -3.85 -90.94
N PHE A 537 -13.79 -3.16 -91.78
CA PHE A 537 -14.04 -1.77 -92.17
C PHE A 537 -15.44 -1.59 -92.78
N LEU A 538 -15.84 -2.50 -93.67
CA LEU A 538 -17.16 -2.47 -94.32
C LEU A 538 -18.31 -2.78 -93.34
N GLU A 539 -18.05 -3.49 -92.25
CA GLU A 539 -19.02 -3.74 -91.17
C GLU A 539 -19.20 -2.55 -90.22
N LEU A 540 -18.29 -1.57 -90.23
CA LEU A 540 -18.36 -0.38 -89.36
C LEU A 540 -19.41 0.62 -89.87
N ASN A 541 -19.96 1.42 -88.95
CA ASN A 541 -20.81 2.54 -89.34
C ASN A 541 -20.01 3.69 -89.96
N SER A 542 -20.68 4.61 -90.66
CA SER A 542 -20.03 5.70 -91.39
C SER A 542 -19.15 6.61 -90.51
N GLN A 543 -19.53 6.81 -89.25
CA GLN A 543 -18.75 7.61 -88.30
C GLN A 543 -17.45 6.89 -87.89
N GLN A 544 -17.54 5.59 -87.57
CA GLN A 544 -16.40 4.75 -87.24
C GLN A 544 -15.45 4.56 -88.43
N GLN A 545 -16.00 4.45 -89.65
CA GLN A 545 -15.20 4.42 -90.88
C GLN A 545 -14.44 5.73 -91.06
N HIS A 546 -15.09 6.88 -90.88
CA HIS A 546 -14.44 8.19 -90.97
C HIS A 546 -13.34 8.36 -89.92
N GLU A 547 -13.62 8.02 -88.66
CA GLU A 547 -12.64 8.08 -87.57
C GLU A 547 -11.45 7.16 -87.83
N LEU A 548 -11.69 5.93 -88.28
CA LEU A 548 -10.64 5.00 -88.64
C LEU A 548 -9.82 5.52 -89.82
N SER A 549 -10.44 6.08 -90.86
CA SER A 549 -9.72 6.69 -91.98
C SER A 549 -8.82 7.84 -91.53
N LEU A 550 -9.26 8.68 -90.59
CA LEU A 550 -8.43 9.75 -90.01
C LEU A 550 -7.24 9.18 -89.22
N LEU A 551 -7.46 8.15 -88.42
CA LEU A 551 -6.40 7.48 -87.64
C LEU A 551 -5.37 6.78 -88.54
N LEU A 552 -5.78 6.27 -89.70
CA LEU A 552 -4.88 5.65 -90.68
C LEU A 552 -4.00 6.67 -91.43
N LEU A 553 -4.38 7.96 -91.44
CA LEU A 553 -3.64 9.05 -92.08
C LEU A 553 -2.61 9.70 -91.14
N GLN A 554 -2.80 9.58 -89.82
CA GLN A 554 -1.87 10.04 -88.79
C GLN A 554 -0.66 9.13 -88.72
#